data_AF-A0A9D8WRH6-F1
#
_entry.id   AF-A0A9D8WRH6-F1
#
_cell.length_a   1.000
_cell.length_b   1.000
_cell.length_c   1.000
_cell.angle_alpha   90.00
_cell.angle_beta   90.00
_cell.angle_gamma   90.00
#
_symmetry.space_group_name_H-M   'P 1'
#
loop_
_entity.id
_entity.type
_entity.pdbx_description
1 polymer ?
#
loop_
_entity_poly.entity_id
_entity_poly.type
_entity_poly.pdbx_seq_one_letter_code
_entity_poly.pdbx_strand_id
1 'polypeptide(L)' 'MQRGMEQGLQRGMEQGLQQKAVETAINFLKMKLGTIEQIAQGTGLSLEEVQELAAKAEASA' A
#
# COMPACT_ATOMS: atom_id res chain seq x y z
N MET A 1 4.30 -24.90 21.12
CA MET A 1 4.20 -23.47 21.48
C MET A 1 4.89 -22.54 20.45
N GLN A 2 6.09 -22.86 19.94
CA GLN A 2 6.83 -21.99 19.01
C GLN A 2 6.12 -21.72 17.65
N ARG A 3 5.56 -22.76 17.02
CA ARG A 3 4.93 -22.63 15.68
C ARG A 3 3.77 -21.64 15.60
N GLY A 4 2.97 -21.50 16.66
CA GLY A 4 1.83 -20.58 16.67
C GLY A 4 2.26 -19.11 16.74
N MET A 5 3.38 -18.83 17.43
CA MET A 5 3.92 -17.48 17.57
C MET A 5 4.59 -17.02 16.27
N GLU A 6 5.34 -17.90 15.60
CA GLU A 6 5.93 -17.61 14.28
C GLU A 6 4.87 -17.32 13.21
N GLN A 7 3.81 -18.13 13.13
CA GLN A 7 2.71 -17.91 12.18
C GLN A 7 1.95 -16.61 12.45
N GLY A 8 1.74 -16.26 13.73
CA GLY A 8 1.10 -15.00 14.11
C GLY A 8 1.94 -13.78 13.75
N LEU A 9 3.25 -13.84 14.02
CA LEU A 9 4.19 -12.77 13.71
C LEU A 9 4.28 -12.54 12.19
N GLN A 10 4.38 -13.61 11.41
CA GLN A 10 4.50 -13.54 9.96
C GLN A 10 3.27 -12.88 9.32
N ARG A 11 2.07 -13.32 9.69
CA ARG A 11 0.81 -12.72 9.21
C ARG A 11 0.69 -11.25 9.61
N GLY A 12 1.03 -10.91 10.85
CA GLY A 12 0.99 -9.52 11.32
C GLY A 12 1.96 -8.62 10.56
N MET A 13 3.16 -9.13 10.25
CA MET A 13 4.15 -8.40 9.46
C MET A 13 3.70 -8.20 8.02
N GLU A 14 3.16 -9.22 7.36
CA GLU A 14 2.63 -9.12 5.99
C GLU A 14 1.47 -8.12 5.91
N GLN A 15 0.52 -8.17 6.85
CA GLN A 15 -0.58 -7.21 6.91
C GLN A 15 -0.09 -5.77 7.16
N GLY A 16 0.90 -5.59 8.03
CA GLY A 16 1.49 -4.28 8.30
C GLY A 16 2.22 -3.69 7.11
N LEU A 17 2.98 -4.51 6.36
CA LEU A 17 3.66 -4.10 5.14
C LEU A 17 2.66 -3.68 4.06
N GLN A 18 1.59 -4.44 3.85
CA GLN A 18 0.57 -4.13 2.85
C GLN A 18 -0.20 -2.85 3.20
N GLN A 19 -0.58 -2.66 4.47
CA GLN A 19 -1.23 -1.42 4.92
C GLN A 19 -0.33 -0.20 4.72
N LYS A 20 0.96 -0.32 5.05
CA LYS A 20 1.93 0.76 4.88
C LYS A 20 2.14 1.14 3.42
N ALA A 21 2.20 0.15 2.52
CA ALA A 21 2.31 0.39 1.08
C ALA A 21 1.11 1.21 0.56
N VAL A 22 -0.11 0.81 0.95
CA VAL A 22 -1.35 1.51 0.57
C VAL A 22 -1.39 2.94 1.12
N GLU A 23 -1.09 3.14 2.41
CA GLU A 23 -1.07 4.48 3.01
C GLU A 23 -0.04 5.39 2.33
N THR A 24 1.14 4.85 2.02
CA THR A 24 2.20 5.58 1.32
C THR A 24 1.76 5.99 -0.08
N ALA A 25 1.13 5.08 -0.85
CA ALA A 25 0.59 5.39 -2.17
C ALA A 25 -0.47 6.49 -2.11
N ILE A 26 -1.42 6.40 -1.16
CA ILE A 26 -2.46 7.42 -0.96
C ILE A 26 -1.84 8.79 -0.66
N ASN A 27 -0.82 8.85 0.21
CA ASN A 27 -0.14 10.10 0.54
C ASN A 27 0.55 10.70 -0.68
N PHE A 28 1.25 9.90 -1.49
CA PHE A 28 1.87 10.36 -2.73
C PHE A 28 0.84 10.89 -3.72
N LEU A 29 -0.27 10.19 -3.90
CA LEU A 29 -1.38 10.62 -4.76
C LEU A 29 -1.99 11.96 -4.30
N LYS A 30 -2.28 12.09 -3.00
CA LYS A 30 -2.81 13.34 -2.41
C LYS A 30 -1.85 14.52 -2.57
N MET A 31 -0.55 14.26 -2.44
CA MET A 31 0.51 15.25 -2.64
C MET A 31 0.83 15.50 -4.12
N LYS A 32 0.21 14.75 -5.05
CA LYS A 32 0.49 14.78 -6.49
C LYS A 32 1.99 14.55 -6.79
N LEU A 33 2.60 13.63 -6.05
CA LEU A 33 4.02 13.29 -6.15
C LEU A 33 4.22 12.08 -7.07
N GLY A 34 4.79 12.35 -8.25
CA GLY A 34 5.15 11.31 -9.21
C GLY A 34 3.97 10.79 -10.03
N THR A 35 4.27 9.89 -10.98
CA THR A 35 3.27 9.18 -11.78
C THR A 35 2.78 7.92 -11.07
N ILE A 36 1.66 7.35 -11.52
CA ILE A 36 1.14 6.05 -11.05
C ILE A 36 2.23 4.98 -11.08
N GLU A 37 3.06 4.95 -12.13
CA GLU A 37 4.15 3.99 -12.28
C GLU A 37 5.25 4.18 -11.23
N GLN A 38 5.63 5.42 -10.94
CA GLN A 38 6.62 5.73 -9.92
C GLN A 38 6.12 5.38 -8.52
N ILE A 39 4.83 5.63 -8.26
CA ILE A 39 4.19 5.29 -6.98
C ILE A 39 4.11 3.78 -6.81
N ALA A 40 3.69 3.03 -7.85
CA ALA A 40 3.67 1.57 -7.85
C ALA A 40 5.06 1.00 -7.58
N GLN A 41 6.08 1.47 -8.29
CA GLN A 41 7.46 1.04 -8.08
C GLN A 41 7.98 1.38 -6.68
N GLY A 42 7.69 2.57 -6.15
CA GLY A 42 8.16 3.03 -4.84
C GLY A 42 7.46 2.38 -3.65
N THR A 43 6.23 1.89 -3.84
CA THR A 43 5.41 1.26 -2.78
C THR A 43 5.38 -0.26 -2.87
N GLY A 44 5.76 -0.83 -4.03
CA GLY A 44 5.66 -2.26 -4.30
C GLY A 44 4.24 -2.72 -4.63
N LEU A 45 3.31 -1.79 -4.87
CA LEU A 45 1.96 -2.09 -5.34
C LEU A 45 1.93 -2.29 -6.85
N SER A 46 0.91 -3.00 -7.34
CA SER A 46 0.65 -3.07 -8.77
C SER A 46 0.14 -1.72 -9.32
N LEU A 47 0.31 -1.49 -10.63
CA LEU A 47 -0.23 -0.31 -11.30
C LEU A 47 -1.74 -0.20 -11.08
N GLU A 48 -2.45 -1.32 -11.17
CA GLU A 48 -3.90 -1.41 -11.03
C GLU A 48 -4.35 -0.99 -9.62
N GLU A 49 -3.68 -1.47 -8.57
CA GLU A 49 -3.96 -1.06 -7.19
C GLU A 49 -3.76 0.45 -7.00
N VAL A 50 -2.67 1.01 -7.54
CA VAL A 50 -2.40 2.45 -7.43
C VAL A 50 -3.44 3.27 -8.21
N GLN A 51 -3.90 2.80 -9.37
CA GLN A 51 -4.99 3.44 -10.12
C GLN A 51 -6.31 3.43 -9.36
N GLU A 52 -6.67 2.30 -8.73
CA GLU A 52 -7.85 2.23 -7.88
C GLU A 52 -7.76 3.19 -6.69
N LEU A 53 -6.59 3.29 -6.05
CA LEU A 53 -6.36 4.22 -4.96
C LEU A 53 -6.46 5.68 -5.42
N ALA A 54 -5.97 6.01 -6.62
CA ALA A 54 -6.09 7.34 -7.21
C ALA A 54 -7.57 7.70 -7.42
N ALA A 55 -8.35 6.81 -8.04
CA ALA A 55 -9.78 7.04 -8.27
C ALA A 55 -10.55 7.23 -6.95
N LYS A 56 -10.23 6.45 -5.91
CA LYS A 56 -10.85 6.57 -4.57
C LYS A 56 -10.46 7.85 -3.86
N ALA A 57 -9.21 8.30 -4.01
CA ALA A 57 -8.71 9.53 -3.41
C ALA A 57 -9.37 10.78 -4.02
N GLU A 58 -9.62 10.76 -5.34
CA GLU A 58 -10.32 11.84 -6.04
C GLU A 58 -11.82 11.87 -5.73
N ALA A 59 -12.46 10.71 -5.56
CA ALA A 59 -13.89 10.64 -5.21
C ALA A 59 -14.22 11.14 -3.78
N SER A 60 -13.20 11.29 -2.93
CA SER A 60 -13.33 11.75 -1.55
C SER A 60 -12.94 13.24 -1.38
N ALA A 61 -12.55 13.92 -2.46
CA ALA A 61 -12.17 15.33 -2.50
C ALA A 61 -13.33 16.20 -2.98
#